data_AF-A0A9N9RDY9-F1
#
_entry.id   AF-A0A9N9RDY9-F1
#
_cell.length_a   1.000
_cell.length_b   1.000
_cell.length_c   1.000
_cell.angle_alpha   90.00
_cell.angle_beta   90.00
_cell.angle_gamma   90.00
#
_symmetry.space_group_name_H-M   'P 1'
#
loop_
_entity.id
_entity.type
_entity.pdbx_description
1 polymer ?
#
loop_
_entity_poly.entity_id
_entity_poly.type
_entity_poly.pdbx_seq_one_letter_code
_entity_poly.pdbx_strand_id
1 'polypeptide(L)'
;MERRLQTLAATAWICLVLFGEGFSIFLAIQLLYSQYWYLGILYAAWMLNDIEICHKGGRKFDWVRNWAWWRYYRDYFPLKLVKTTDLDPSRNYLFACFPHGVVSSGAFGAFATNAANFYQLFPGMTCNMITLTGHFLIPFFRDLILALGACSSSQESLLHLLNLKKYKGKCVALIVGGAAEALDSHPGEYKLLLSRRKGFVRTAMMAGAPLVPVFTFGEPDVFRPMANPQDSWLRRFQEFVKKYTGISPMFPIGRGMFQYTFGVVPLRSPITTVVGAPMEVVKNLEPTPEEVDKVHAEFTKRLVALFESEKSKYLKDYEKVHLDIL
;
A
#
# COMPACT_ATOMS: atom_id res chain seq x y z
N MET A 1 -21.13 -12.38 -17.75
CA MET A 1 -21.51 -11.61 -16.54
C MET A 1 -20.31 -11.29 -15.67
N GLU A 2 -19.46 -12.28 -15.38
CA GLU A 2 -18.27 -12.16 -14.53
C GLU A 2 -17.29 -11.02 -14.89
N ARG A 3 -16.94 -10.85 -16.17
CA ARG A 3 -16.05 -9.75 -16.60
C ARG A 3 -16.61 -8.35 -16.29
N ARG A 4 -17.95 -8.19 -16.29
CA ARG A 4 -18.60 -6.92 -15.91
C ARG A 4 -18.50 -6.67 -14.41
N LEU A 5 -18.66 -7.72 -13.58
CA LEU A 5 -18.46 -7.63 -12.13
C LEU A 5 -17.01 -7.30 -11.77
N GLN A 6 -16.03 -7.89 -12.47
CA GLN A 6 -14.62 -7.53 -12.34
C GLN A 6 -14.39 -6.05 -12.66
N THR A 7 -14.93 -5.55 -13.79
CA THR A 7 -14.84 -4.12 -14.12
C THR A 7 -15.52 -3.23 -13.09
N LEU A 8 -16.70 -3.64 -12.61
CA LEU A 8 -17.41 -2.89 -11.57
C LEU A 8 -16.63 -2.87 -10.26
N ALA A 9 -15.99 -3.96 -9.87
CA ALA A 9 -15.15 -4.04 -8.67
C ALA A 9 -13.92 -3.14 -8.77
N ALA A 10 -13.20 -3.17 -9.89
CA ALA A 10 -12.08 -2.27 -10.15
C ALA A 10 -12.53 -0.79 -10.20
N THR A 11 -13.71 -0.52 -10.76
CA THR A 11 -14.26 0.83 -10.81
C THR A 11 -14.65 1.33 -9.41
N ALA A 12 -15.37 0.53 -8.64
CA ALA A 12 -15.75 0.87 -7.27
C ALA A 12 -14.51 1.12 -6.40
N TRP A 13 -13.47 0.30 -6.57
CA TRP A 13 -12.21 0.49 -5.86
C TRP A 13 -11.51 1.80 -6.23
N ILE A 14 -11.33 2.11 -7.52
CA ILE A 14 -10.64 3.36 -7.89
C ILE A 14 -11.49 4.59 -7.53
N CYS A 15 -12.83 4.49 -7.59
CA CYS A 15 -13.71 5.55 -7.11
C CYS A 15 -13.58 5.75 -5.59
N LEU A 16 -13.44 4.67 -4.81
CA LEU A 16 -13.17 4.75 -3.37
C LEU A 16 -11.82 5.43 -3.11
N VAL A 17 -10.78 5.10 -3.86
CA VAL A 17 -9.44 5.71 -3.68
C VAL A 17 -9.44 7.20 -4.04
N LEU A 18 -10.09 7.59 -5.14
CA LEU A 18 -10.05 8.98 -5.63
C LEU A 18 -11.08 9.90 -4.96
N PHE A 19 -12.27 9.39 -4.67
CA PHE A 19 -13.42 10.19 -4.25
C PHE A 19 -14.02 9.73 -2.93
N GLY A 20 -13.56 8.61 -2.36
CA GLY A 20 -14.15 8.02 -1.16
C GLY A 20 -14.10 8.95 0.04
N GLU A 21 -13.00 9.67 0.24
CA GLU A 21 -12.88 10.62 1.35
C GLU A 21 -13.84 11.79 1.21
N GLY A 22 -13.83 12.47 0.05
CA GLY A 22 -14.73 13.59 -0.21
C GLY A 22 -16.21 13.19 -0.13
N PHE A 23 -16.55 12.02 -0.67
CA PHE A 23 -17.90 11.46 -0.55
C PHE A 23 -18.27 11.16 0.91
N SER A 24 -17.33 10.64 1.70
CA SER A 24 -17.59 10.33 3.12
C SER A 24 -17.75 11.58 3.98
N ILE A 25 -16.98 12.64 3.69
CA ILE A 25 -17.17 13.97 4.30
C ILE A 25 -18.54 14.53 3.95
N PHE A 26 -18.94 14.45 2.67
CA PHE A 26 -20.27 14.86 2.23
C PHE A 26 -21.37 14.12 3.00
N LEU A 27 -21.28 12.79 3.13
CA LEU A 27 -22.24 12.00 3.92
C LEU A 27 -22.28 12.42 5.39
N ALA A 28 -21.13 12.72 6.00
CA ALA A 28 -21.08 13.15 7.40
C ALA A 28 -21.76 14.51 7.59
N ILE A 29 -21.56 15.44 6.66
CA ILE A 29 -22.27 16.72 6.63
C ILE A 29 -23.77 16.47 6.48
N GLN A 30 -24.20 15.66 5.50
CA GLN A 30 -25.63 15.35 5.32
C GLN A 30 -26.27 14.74 6.58
N LEU A 31 -25.56 13.87 7.31
CA LEU A 31 -26.03 13.32 8.57
C LEU A 31 -26.27 14.41 9.63
N LEU A 32 -25.34 15.36 9.76
CA LEU A 32 -25.46 16.48 10.70
C LEU A 32 -26.58 17.48 10.35
N TYR A 33 -26.93 17.62 9.08
CA TYR A 33 -28.06 18.46 8.63
C TYR A 33 -29.39 17.71 8.57
N SER A 34 -29.41 16.41 8.88
CA SER A 34 -30.63 15.59 8.88
C SER A 34 -31.35 15.61 10.23
N GLN A 35 -32.57 15.04 10.27
CA GLN A 35 -33.27 14.76 11.53
C GLN A 35 -32.51 13.80 12.47
N TYR A 36 -31.45 13.14 11.97
CA TYR A 36 -30.59 12.22 12.72
C TYR A 36 -29.25 12.84 13.15
N TRP A 37 -29.15 14.18 13.20
CA TRP A 37 -27.92 14.90 13.57
C TRP A 37 -27.26 14.41 14.87
N TYR A 38 -28.07 13.97 15.84
CA TYR A 38 -27.59 13.43 17.11
C TYR A 38 -26.73 12.17 16.92
N LEU A 39 -27.02 11.33 15.92
CA LEU A 39 -26.15 10.20 15.55
C LEU A 39 -24.81 10.68 15.01
N GLY A 40 -24.80 11.78 14.25
CA GLY A 40 -23.58 12.41 13.76
C GLY A 40 -22.69 12.91 14.91
N ILE A 41 -23.28 13.54 15.94
CA ILE A 41 -22.53 13.98 17.13
C ILE A 41 -22.01 12.78 17.93
N LEU A 42 -22.85 11.77 18.16
CA LEU A 42 -22.43 10.56 18.87
C LEU A 42 -21.28 9.85 18.14
N TYR A 43 -21.37 9.75 16.82
CA TYR A 43 -20.31 9.18 15.99
C TYR A 43 -19.03 10.02 16.06
N ALA A 44 -19.13 11.35 15.99
CA ALA A 44 -17.97 12.24 16.11
C ALA A 44 -17.29 12.13 17.49
N ALA A 45 -18.08 12.09 18.57
CA ALA A 45 -17.57 11.91 19.93
C ALA A 45 -16.84 10.57 20.08
N TRP A 46 -17.42 9.49 19.56
CA TRP A 46 -16.76 8.19 19.51
C TRP A 46 -15.47 8.23 18.69
N MET A 47 -15.49 8.88 17.52
CA MET A 47 -14.32 9.00 16.65
C MET A 47 -13.16 9.75 17.34
N LEU A 48 -13.46 10.82 18.09
CA LEU A 48 -12.45 11.56 18.86
C LEU A 48 -11.81 10.69 19.94
N ASN A 49 -12.60 9.85 20.62
CA ASN A 49 -12.08 8.91 21.62
C ASN A 49 -11.28 7.75 21.00
N ASP A 50 -11.56 7.41 19.74
CA ASP A 50 -10.94 6.31 18.97
C ASP A 50 -9.84 6.79 18.00
N ILE A 51 -9.44 8.07 18.04
CA ILE A 51 -8.56 8.68 17.03
C ILE A 51 -7.19 7.97 16.94
N GLU A 52 -6.66 7.56 18.09
CA GLU A 52 -5.36 6.92 18.25
C GLU A 52 -5.34 5.44 17.81
N ILE A 53 -6.48 4.86 17.46
CA ILE A 53 -6.57 3.42 17.15
C ILE A 53 -5.68 3.04 15.95
N CYS A 54 -5.49 3.97 15.02
CA CYS A 54 -4.65 3.76 13.84
C CYS A 54 -3.16 3.61 14.17
N HIS A 55 -2.72 4.06 15.34
CA HIS A 55 -1.37 3.89 15.89
C HIS A 55 -1.27 2.66 16.81
N LYS A 56 -2.41 2.06 17.20
CA LYS A 56 -2.50 0.99 18.21
C LYS A 56 -3.00 -0.34 17.62
N GLY A 57 -2.76 -0.55 16.33
CA GLY A 57 -3.03 -1.82 15.62
C GLY A 57 -4.33 -1.86 14.81
N GLY A 58 -5.11 -0.77 14.80
CA GLY A 58 -6.34 -0.63 14.03
C GLY A 58 -7.49 -1.51 14.51
N ARG A 59 -8.56 -1.59 13.70
CA ARG A 59 -9.76 -2.42 13.95
C ARG A 59 -10.05 -3.36 12.79
N LYS A 60 -9.15 -4.34 12.58
CA LYS A 60 -9.28 -5.30 11.48
C LYS A 60 -10.52 -6.20 11.66
N PHE A 61 -11.33 -6.32 10.63
CA PHE A 61 -12.44 -7.27 10.56
C PHE A 61 -12.19 -8.27 9.42
N ASP A 62 -11.92 -9.52 9.77
CA ASP A 62 -11.59 -10.54 8.76
C ASP A 62 -12.73 -10.80 7.78
N TRP A 63 -13.99 -10.60 8.20
CA TRP A 63 -15.14 -10.64 7.29
C TRP A 63 -15.01 -9.61 6.16
N VAL A 64 -14.61 -8.37 6.46
CA VAL A 64 -14.43 -7.30 5.46
C VAL A 64 -13.30 -7.66 4.49
N ARG A 65 -12.18 -8.19 5.00
CA ARG A 65 -11.06 -8.65 4.15
C ARG A 65 -11.41 -9.82 3.24
N ASN A 66 -12.44 -10.60 3.60
CA ASN A 66 -12.89 -11.79 2.88
C ASN A 66 -14.16 -11.55 2.04
N TRP A 67 -14.61 -10.30 1.88
CA TRP A 67 -15.74 -9.99 1.01
C TRP A 67 -15.54 -10.58 -0.38
N ALA A 68 -16.61 -11.19 -0.91
CA ALA A 68 -16.62 -11.76 -2.26
C ALA A 68 -16.22 -10.75 -3.33
N TRP A 69 -16.48 -9.47 -3.07
CA TRP A 69 -16.11 -8.34 -3.92
C TRP A 69 -14.62 -8.31 -4.28
N TRP A 70 -13.74 -8.65 -3.35
CA TRP A 70 -12.30 -8.61 -3.57
C TRP A 70 -11.81 -9.70 -4.52
N ARG A 71 -12.56 -10.80 -4.70
CA ARG A 71 -12.24 -11.81 -5.72
C ARG A 71 -12.41 -11.25 -7.12
N TYR A 72 -13.48 -10.48 -7.36
CA TYR A 72 -13.67 -9.79 -8.64
C TYR A 72 -12.59 -8.73 -8.90
N TYR A 73 -12.13 -8.04 -7.85
CA TYR A 73 -11.00 -7.12 -7.94
C TYR A 73 -9.71 -7.86 -8.33
N ARG A 74 -9.38 -8.97 -7.64
CA ARG A 74 -8.23 -9.82 -7.98
C ARG A 74 -8.30 -10.30 -9.43
N ASP A 75 -9.45 -10.82 -9.85
CA ASP A 75 -9.63 -11.39 -11.19
C ASP A 75 -9.73 -10.31 -12.28
N TYR A 76 -9.88 -9.04 -11.91
CA TYR A 76 -9.73 -7.93 -12.84
C TYR A 76 -8.28 -7.75 -13.28
N PHE A 77 -7.34 -7.89 -12.35
CA PHE A 77 -5.89 -7.71 -12.52
C PHE A 77 -5.09 -9.01 -12.63
N PRO A 78 -5.74 -10.17 -12.83
CA PRO A 78 -5.16 -11.47 -12.48
C PRO A 78 -4.16 -11.47 -11.30
N LEU A 79 -4.54 -10.83 -10.18
CA LEU A 79 -3.61 -10.50 -9.10
C LEU A 79 -3.11 -11.76 -8.38
N LYS A 80 -1.80 -11.88 -8.21
CA LYS A 80 -1.13 -12.99 -7.52
C LYS A 80 -0.27 -12.48 -6.37
N LEU A 81 -0.25 -13.26 -5.29
CA LEU A 81 0.70 -13.13 -4.19
C LEU A 81 1.55 -14.39 -4.15
N VAL A 82 2.87 -14.24 -4.13
CA VAL A 82 3.83 -15.34 -4.13
C VAL A 82 4.86 -15.08 -3.04
N LYS A 83 5.38 -16.13 -2.41
CA LYS A 83 6.50 -16.05 -1.47
C LYS A 83 7.66 -16.91 -1.95
N THR A 84 8.87 -16.46 -1.69
CA THR A 84 10.11 -17.19 -2.04
C THR A 84 10.56 -18.14 -0.93
N THR A 85 10.10 -17.91 0.30
CA THR A 85 10.41 -18.72 1.48
C THR A 85 9.24 -18.71 2.46
N ASP A 86 9.20 -19.71 3.34
CA ASP A 86 8.31 -19.69 4.51
C ASP A 86 8.79 -18.67 5.53
N LEU A 87 7.84 -18.06 6.24
CA LEU A 87 8.08 -17.13 7.34
C LEU A 87 7.63 -17.79 8.64
N ASP A 88 8.43 -17.66 9.69
CA ASP A 88 8.09 -18.14 11.03
C ASP A 88 6.97 -17.28 11.64
N PRO A 89 5.77 -17.84 11.94
CA PRO A 89 4.66 -17.11 12.52
C PRO A 89 4.89 -16.72 13.99
N SER A 90 5.96 -17.18 14.63
CA SER A 90 6.34 -16.72 15.97
C SER A 90 6.90 -15.29 15.98
N ARG A 91 7.23 -14.74 14.81
CA ARG A 91 7.91 -13.45 14.63
C ARG A 91 7.02 -12.41 13.94
N ASN A 92 7.45 -11.15 14.02
CA ASN A 92 6.83 -10.01 13.32
C ASN A 92 7.83 -9.46 12.30
N TYR A 93 7.33 -9.07 11.13
CA TYR A 93 8.13 -8.70 9.97
C TYR A 93 7.69 -7.34 9.44
N LEU A 94 8.65 -6.52 9.01
CA LEU A 94 8.39 -5.32 8.24
C LEU A 94 8.56 -5.61 6.76
N PHE A 95 7.43 -5.70 6.05
CA PHE A 95 7.39 -5.89 4.60
C PHE A 95 7.59 -4.53 3.93
N ALA A 96 8.75 -4.33 3.33
CA ALA A 96 9.07 -3.12 2.58
C ALA A 96 8.67 -3.34 1.11
N CYS A 97 7.56 -2.73 0.72
CA CYS A 97 6.86 -2.97 -0.54
C CYS A 97 7.21 -1.92 -1.61
N PHE A 98 7.48 -2.41 -2.81
CA PHE A 98 7.84 -1.63 -4.00
C PHE A 98 7.21 -2.21 -5.28
N PRO A 99 7.01 -1.43 -6.34
CA PRO A 99 6.82 0.03 -6.28
C PRO A 99 5.45 0.36 -5.67
N HIS A 100 5.23 1.63 -5.32
CA HIS A 100 3.93 2.19 -4.95
C HIS A 100 2.98 2.20 -6.17
N GLY A 101 3.50 2.39 -7.37
CA GLY A 101 2.69 2.67 -8.55
C GLY A 101 1.85 3.94 -8.36
N VAL A 102 0.83 4.13 -9.20
CA VAL A 102 -0.07 5.28 -9.06
C VAL A 102 -0.91 5.18 -7.78
N VAL A 103 -1.39 3.99 -7.42
CA VAL A 103 -2.36 3.76 -6.32
C VAL A 103 -2.17 2.42 -5.57
N SER A 104 -1.03 1.75 -5.72
CA SER A 104 -0.66 0.51 -4.98
C SER A 104 -1.71 -0.62 -5.05
N SER A 105 -2.21 -0.89 -6.25
CA SER A 105 -3.24 -1.89 -6.55
C SER A 105 -2.85 -3.29 -6.08
N GLY A 106 -1.61 -3.70 -6.38
CA GLY A 106 -1.04 -4.99 -5.98
C GLY A 106 -0.95 -5.13 -4.47
N ALA A 107 -0.34 -4.14 -3.79
CA ALA A 107 -0.22 -4.16 -2.34
C ALA A 107 -1.59 -4.16 -1.65
N PHE A 108 -2.58 -3.41 -2.16
CA PHE A 108 -3.95 -3.44 -1.65
C PHE A 108 -4.55 -4.85 -1.76
N GLY A 109 -4.53 -5.45 -2.96
CA GLY A 109 -5.08 -6.79 -3.17
C GLY A 109 -4.35 -7.87 -2.36
N ALA A 110 -3.03 -7.78 -2.25
CA ALA A 110 -2.19 -8.74 -1.54
C ALA A 110 -2.29 -8.63 -0.01
N PHE A 111 -2.33 -7.42 0.54
CA PHE A 111 -2.09 -7.18 1.97
C PHE A 111 -3.27 -6.55 2.72
N ALA A 112 -4.12 -5.76 2.07
CA ALA A 112 -5.33 -5.21 2.71
C ALA A 112 -6.51 -6.18 2.67
N THR A 113 -6.58 -7.04 1.64
CA THR A 113 -7.65 -8.04 1.50
C THR A 113 -7.12 -9.46 1.76
N ASN A 114 -7.98 -10.47 1.67
CA ASN A 114 -7.58 -11.87 1.57
C ASN A 114 -7.86 -12.46 0.16
N ALA A 115 -8.07 -11.61 -0.85
CA ALA A 115 -8.42 -12.09 -2.20
C ALA A 115 -7.32 -12.93 -2.84
N ALA A 116 -6.05 -12.55 -2.60
CA ALA A 116 -4.87 -13.26 -3.07
C ALA A 116 -4.45 -14.43 -2.16
N ASN A 117 -5.36 -14.91 -1.31
CA ASN A 117 -5.13 -16.02 -0.38
C ASN A 117 -3.97 -15.78 0.61
N PHE A 118 -3.86 -14.56 1.15
CA PHE A 118 -2.81 -14.21 2.12
C PHE A 118 -2.74 -15.20 3.28
N TYR A 119 -3.88 -15.54 3.91
CA TYR A 119 -3.90 -16.45 5.07
C TYR A 119 -3.52 -17.89 4.73
N GLN A 120 -3.72 -18.32 3.49
CA GLN A 120 -3.26 -19.63 3.02
C GLN A 120 -1.75 -19.63 2.79
N LEU A 121 -1.22 -18.54 2.22
CA LEU A 121 0.22 -18.41 1.94
C LEU A 121 1.05 -18.17 3.20
N PHE A 122 0.51 -17.45 4.18
CA PHE A 122 1.18 -17.12 5.44
C PHE A 122 0.36 -17.62 6.63
N PRO A 123 0.30 -18.95 6.85
CA PRO A 123 -0.50 -19.53 7.92
C PRO A 123 -0.03 -19.04 9.29
N GLY A 124 -0.99 -18.70 10.16
CA GLY A 124 -0.70 -18.15 11.49
C GLY A 124 -0.27 -16.67 11.49
N MET A 125 -0.21 -16.02 10.33
CA MET A 125 0.16 -14.61 10.22
C MET A 125 -1.04 -13.70 9.92
N THR A 126 -0.93 -12.44 10.31
CA THR A 126 -1.88 -11.38 9.97
C THR A 126 -1.16 -10.18 9.37
N CYS A 127 -1.76 -9.56 8.35
CA CYS A 127 -1.17 -8.39 7.71
C CYS A 127 -1.85 -7.09 8.13
N ASN A 128 -1.07 -6.06 8.39
CA ASN A 128 -1.52 -4.68 8.54
C ASN A 128 -0.89 -3.86 7.41
N MET A 129 -1.71 -3.31 6.51
CA MET A 129 -1.23 -2.41 5.44
C MET A 129 -1.04 -1.01 6.00
N ILE A 130 0.05 -0.35 5.66
CA ILE A 130 0.42 0.92 6.24
C ILE A 130 0.13 2.04 5.24
N THR A 131 -0.59 3.06 5.71
CA THR A 131 -1.05 4.19 4.87
C THR A 131 -0.97 5.52 5.63
N LEU A 132 -1.22 6.62 4.91
CA LEU A 132 -1.15 7.99 5.41
C LEU A 132 -2.09 8.20 6.61
N THR A 133 -1.58 8.81 7.69
CA THR A 133 -2.34 9.08 8.92
C THR A 133 -3.62 9.89 8.68
N GLY A 134 -3.59 10.83 7.73
CA GLY A 134 -4.73 11.72 7.43
C GLY A 134 -6.01 10.96 7.07
N HIS A 135 -5.90 9.79 6.43
CA HIS A 135 -7.05 8.95 6.08
C HIS A 135 -7.89 8.52 7.30
N PHE A 136 -7.27 8.41 8.48
CA PHE A 136 -7.96 7.98 9.70
C PHE A 136 -8.76 9.08 10.39
N LEU A 137 -8.68 10.32 9.89
CA LEU A 137 -9.46 11.46 10.35
C LEU A 137 -10.78 11.63 9.59
N ILE A 138 -10.95 10.92 8.47
CA ILE A 138 -12.12 11.06 7.60
C ILE A 138 -13.26 10.16 8.09
N PRO A 139 -14.43 10.71 8.48
CA PRO A 139 -15.61 9.96 8.88
C PRO A 139 -15.97 8.86 7.87
N PHE A 140 -16.42 7.69 8.33
CA PHE A 140 -16.81 6.51 7.56
C PHE A 140 -15.69 5.85 6.73
N PHE A 141 -14.90 6.64 6.00
CA PHE A 141 -13.73 6.16 5.27
C PHE A 141 -12.72 5.49 6.21
N ARG A 142 -12.43 6.14 7.35
CA ARG A 142 -11.55 5.57 8.39
C ARG A 142 -12.01 4.18 8.83
N ASP A 143 -13.31 3.96 8.97
CA ASP A 143 -13.84 2.69 9.49
C ASP A 143 -13.67 1.57 8.47
N LEU A 144 -13.84 1.86 7.18
CA LEU A 144 -13.60 0.90 6.11
C LEU A 144 -12.11 0.50 6.05
N ILE A 145 -11.19 1.47 6.06
CA ILE A 145 -9.76 1.15 5.97
C ILE A 145 -9.23 0.48 7.25
N LEU A 146 -9.74 0.87 8.43
CA LEU A 146 -9.45 0.19 9.69
C LEU A 146 -9.96 -1.27 9.64
N ALA A 147 -11.15 -1.50 9.08
CA ALA A 147 -11.71 -2.83 8.90
C ALA A 147 -10.91 -3.72 7.95
N LEU A 148 -10.31 -3.13 6.91
CA LEU A 148 -9.33 -3.82 6.05
C LEU A 148 -8.00 -4.11 6.77
N GLY A 149 -7.79 -3.55 7.96
CA GLY A 149 -6.59 -3.71 8.78
C GLY A 149 -5.51 -2.69 8.50
N ALA A 150 -5.86 -1.55 7.88
CA ALA A 150 -4.93 -0.47 7.66
C ALA A 150 -4.50 0.19 8.98
N CYS A 151 -3.25 0.63 9.06
CA CYS A 151 -2.72 1.40 10.18
C CYS A 151 -1.88 2.59 9.67
N SER A 152 -1.61 3.53 10.56
CA SER A 152 -0.84 4.73 10.24
C SER A 152 0.61 4.39 9.88
N SER A 153 1.19 5.18 8.97
CA SER A 153 2.62 5.18 8.62
C SER A 153 3.54 5.87 9.63
N SER A 154 3.02 6.25 10.80
CA SER A 154 3.87 6.79 11.87
C SER A 154 4.82 5.74 12.43
N GLN A 155 5.99 6.17 12.89
CA GLN A 155 6.95 5.29 13.54
C GLN A 155 6.34 4.61 14.78
N GLU A 156 5.54 5.32 15.56
CA GLU A 156 4.82 4.77 16.72
C GLU A 156 3.95 3.57 16.33
N SER A 157 3.15 3.71 15.27
CA SER A 157 2.29 2.65 14.74
C SER A 157 3.08 1.42 14.32
N LEU A 158 4.18 1.63 13.59
CA LEU A 158 5.07 0.55 13.15
C LEU A 158 5.72 -0.17 14.34
N LEU A 159 6.27 0.57 15.30
CA LEU A 159 6.88 -0.02 16.51
C LEU A 159 5.84 -0.78 17.35
N HIS A 160 4.61 -0.27 17.42
CA HIS A 160 3.50 -0.92 18.10
C HIS A 160 3.19 -2.29 17.49
N LEU A 161 3.02 -2.33 16.17
CA LEU A 161 2.72 -3.56 15.43
C LEU A 161 3.87 -4.57 15.44
N LEU A 162 5.11 -4.10 15.44
CA LEU A 162 6.31 -4.93 15.44
C LEU A 162 6.71 -5.42 16.84
N ASN A 163 6.04 -4.97 17.90
CA ASN A 163 6.35 -5.38 19.27
C ASN A 163 6.06 -6.87 19.52
N LEU A 164 7.11 -7.69 19.51
CA LEU A 164 7.06 -9.14 19.75
C LEU A 164 6.50 -9.54 21.13
N LYS A 165 6.53 -8.65 22.14
CA LYS A 165 5.91 -8.92 23.44
C LYS A 165 4.38 -8.85 23.38
N LYS A 166 3.84 -8.10 22.42
CA LYS A 166 2.40 -7.86 22.27
C LYS A 166 1.78 -8.72 21.17
N TYR A 167 2.51 -8.94 20.09
CA TYR A 167 2.02 -9.63 18.91
C TYR A 167 3.00 -10.70 18.43
N LYS A 168 2.46 -11.74 17.82
CA LYS A 168 3.18 -12.74 17.03
C LYS A 168 2.53 -12.84 15.65
N GLY A 169 3.31 -13.17 14.63
CA GLY A 169 2.82 -13.38 13.27
C GLY A 169 2.32 -12.10 12.59
N LYS A 170 2.85 -10.92 12.94
CA LYS A 170 2.48 -9.67 12.25
C LYS A 170 3.33 -9.45 11.00
N CYS A 171 2.67 -9.28 9.86
CA CYS A 171 3.26 -8.68 8.66
C CYS A 171 2.84 -7.21 8.60
N VAL A 172 3.80 -6.30 8.67
CA VAL A 172 3.56 -4.87 8.58
C VAL A 172 3.96 -4.42 7.18
N ALA A 173 2.99 -4.23 6.29
CA ALA A 173 3.23 -3.94 4.88
C ALA A 173 3.30 -2.43 4.63
N LEU A 174 4.53 -1.92 4.50
CA LEU A 174 4.83 -0.51 4.27
C LEU A 174 5.26 -0.29 2.83
N ILE A 175 4.56 0.60 2.12
CA ILE A 175 4.94 1.05 0.79
C ILE A 175 5.95 2.19 0.96
N VAL A 176 7.23 1.90 0.75
CA VAL A 176 8.34 2.76 1.19
C VAL A 176 8.44 4.05 0.36
N GLY A 177 8.28 3.94 -0.95
CA GLY A 177 8.32 5.10 -1.85
C GLY A 177 7.18 6.10 -1.57
N GLY A 178 6.03 5.58 -1.12
CA GLY A 178 4.84 6.36 -0.80
C GLY A 178 4.32 7.18 -1.97
N ALA A 179 3.55 8.23 -1.66
CA ALA A 179 2.99 9.12 -2.67
C ALA A 179 4.07 9.77 -3.57
N ALA A 180 5.29 9.99 -3.05
CA ALA A 180 6.36 10.58 -3.84
C ALA A 180 6.85 9.68 -4.97
N GLU A 181 6.84 8.36 -4.81
CA GLU A 181 7.21 7.42 -5.88
C GLU A 181 6.10 7.28 -6.93
N ALA A 182 4.84 7.48 -6.54
CA ALA A 182 3.71 7.47 -7.48
C ALA A 182 3.89 8.48 -8.63
N LEU A 183 4.57 9.59 -8.36
CA LEU A 183 4.87 10.64 -9.32
C LEU A 183 5.77 10.19 -10.47
N ASP A 184 6.62 9.18 -10.26
CA ASP A 184 7.55 8.63 -11.25
C ASP A 184 7.07 7.27 -11.80
N SER A 185 5.83 6.87 -11.50
CA SER A 185 5.23 5.62 -11.98
C SER A 185 4.74 5.75 -13.42
N HIS A 186 5.51 5.21 -14.36
CA HIS A 186 5.17 5.15 -15.78
C HIS A 186 5.21 3.71 -16.32
N PRO A 187 4.36 3.34 -17.30
CA PRO A 187 4.34 2.00 -17.87
C PRO A 187 5.72 1.56 -18.39
N GLY A 188 6.07 0.30 -18.12
CA GLY A 188 7.35 -0.29 -18.52
C GLY A 188 8.58 0.20 -17.73
N GLU A 189 8.41 1.15 -16.82
CA GLU A 189 9.51 1.71 -16.02
C GLU A 189 9.40 1.26 -14.56
N TYR A 190 10.54 0.83 -13.98
CA TYR A 190 10.63 0.49 -12.56
C TYR A 190 11.58 1.47 -11.86
N LYS A 191 11.04 2.61 -11.45
CA LYS A 191 11.75 3.65 -10.70
C LYS A 191 11.32 3.62 -9.24
N LEU A 192 12.27 3.38 -8.34
CA LEU A 192 12.03 3.29 -6.90
C LEU A 192 12.67 4.44 -6.15
N LEU A 193 11.89 5.16 -5.36
CA LEU A 193 12.40 6.17 -4.45
C LEU A 193 12.91 5.48 -3.18
N LEU A 194 14.16 5.03 -3.19
CA LEU A 194 14.75 4.23 -2.12
C LEU A 194 16.03 4.83 -1.54
N SER A 195 16.90 5.43 -2.34
CA SER A 195 18.23 5.91 -1.91
C SER A 195 18.18 6.82 -0.68
N ARG A 196 17.13 7.64 -0.59
CA ARG A 196 16.92 8.62 0.48
C ARG A 196 15.94 8.13 1.55
N ARG A 197 15.28 6.98 1.37
CA ARG A 197 14.20 6.48 2.24
C ARG A 197 14.71 5.53 3.31
N LYS A 198 15.42 6.04 4.31
CA LYS A 198 16.06 5.21 5.35
C LYS A 198 15.23 4.97 6.62
N GLY A 199 14.07 5.64 6.74
CA GLY A 199 13.25 5.60 7.97
C GLY A 199 12.67 4.23 8.32
N PHE A 200 12.34 3.41 7.31
CA PHE A 200 11.83 2.06 7.52
C PHE A 200 12.91 1.13 8.11
N VAL A 201 14.17 1.28 7.67
CA VAL A 201 15.32 0.56 8.20
C VAL A 201 15.55 0.93 9.66
N ARG A 202 15.60 2.23 9.97
CA ARG A 202 15.70 2.73 11.35
C ARG A 202 14.61 2.11 12.24
N THR A 203 13.38 2.07 11.76
CA THR A 203 12.23 1.54 12.52
C THR A 203 12.34 0.03 12.73
N ALA A 204 12.77 -0.73 11.71
CA ALA A 204 13.01 -2.17 11.84
C ALA A 204 14.12 -2.49 12.85
N MET A 205 15.22 -1.72 12.84
CA MET A 205 16.31 -1.85 13.82
C MET A 205 15.83 -1.55 15.24
N MET A 206 15.05 -0.49 15.44
CA MET A 206 14.47 -0.18 16.76
C MET A 206 13.56 -1.30 17.27
N ALA A 207 12.76 -1.91 16.39
CA ALA A 207 11.91 -3.04 16.74
C ALA A 207 12.71 -4.34 16.95
N GLY A 208 13.83 -4.51 16.25
CA GLY A 208 14.49 -5.81 16.07
C GLY A 208 13.69 -6.75 15.16
N ALA A 209 12.95 -6.18 14.19
CA ALA A 209 12.07 -6.92 13.31
C ALA A 209 12.72 -7.14 11.93
N PRO A 210 12.74 -8.36 11.37
CA PRO A 210 13.33 -8.59 10.06
C PRO A 210 12.67 -7.76 8.96
N LEU A 211 13.51 -7.25 8.06
CA LEU A 211 13.10 -6.55 6.86
C LEU A 211 12.84 -7.56 5.74
N VAL A 212 11.67 -7.50 5.12
CA VAL A 212 11.32 -8.39 4.00
C VAL A 212 11.18 -7.55 2.73
N PRO A 213 12.03 -7.73 1.71
CA PRO A 213 11.84 -7.07 0.42
C PRO A 213 10.60 -7.65 -0.25
N VAL A 214 9.69 -6.78 -0.67
CA VAL A 214 8.47 -7.16 -1.39
C VAL A 214 8.42 -6.37 -2.68
N PHE A 215 8.29 -7.07 -3.81
CA PHE A 215 8.27 -6.46 -5.14
C PHE A 215 6.99 -6.80 -5.89
N THR A 216 6.34 -5.81 -6.50
CA THR A 216 5.12 -5.96 -7.29
C THR A 216 5.37 -5.68 -8.75
N PHE A 217 5.33 -6.74 -9.56
CA PHE A 217 5.47 -6.66 -11.02
C PHE A 217 4.11 -6.34 -11.67
N GLY A 218 4.15 -5.51 -12.71
CA GLY A 218 2.97 -5.04 -13.47
C GLY A 218 2.25 -3.85 -12.84
N GLU A 219 2.65 -3.41 -11.65
CA GLU A 219 2.04 -2.27 -10.95
C GLU A 219 2.09 -0.95 -11.76
N PRO A 220 3.21 -0.57 -12.41
CA PRO A 220 3.27 0.66 -13.20
C PRO A 220 2.38 0.63 -14.46
N ASP A 221 2.03 -0.57 -14.95
CA ASP A 221 1.34 -0.75 -16.24
C ASP A 221 -0.17 -0.60 -16.17
N VAL A 222 -0.74 -0.47 -14.96
CA VAL A 222 -2.20 -0.40 -14.77
C VAL A 222 -2.77 1.00 -14.99
N PHE A 223 -1.91 2.01 -15.12
CA PHE A 223 -2.29 3.38 -15.49
C PHE A 223 -1.24 3.98 -16.43
N ARG A 224 -1.66 4.98 -17.21
CA ARG A 224 -0.80 5.72 -18.15
C ARG A 224 -0.85 7.22 -17.83
N PRO A 225 -0.33 7.64 -16.67
CA PRO A 225 -0.40 9.05 -16.28
C PRO A 225 0.29 9.94 -17.32
N MET A 226 -0.09 11.22 -17.34
CA MET A 226 0.56 12.19 -18.23
C MET A 226 2.05 12.28 -17.92
N ALA A 227 2.86 12.46 -18.96
CA ALA A 227 4.29 12.73 -18.81
C ALA A 227 4.49 13.98 -17.93
N ASN A 228 5.31 13.82 -16.90
CA ASN A 228 5.56 14.83 -15.87
C ASN A 228 7.06 14.89 -15.54
N PRO A 229 7.93 15.24 -16.52
CA PRO A 229 9.37 15.33 -16.28
C PRO A 229 9.68 16.37 -15.19
N GLN A 230 10.83 16.23 -14.54
CA GLN A 230 11.18 16.96 -13.31
C GLN A 230 11.11 18.49 -13.46
N ASP A 231 11.37 19.00 -14.66
CA ASP A 231 11.36 20.41 -15.04
C ASP A 231 9.97 20.95 -15.44
N SER A 232 8.97 20.08 -15.63
CA SER A 232 7.64 20.46 -16.10
C SER A 232 6.80 21.24 -15.07
N TRP A 233 5.89 22.08 -15.58
CA TRP A 233 4.88 22.76 -14.77
C TRP A 233 3.98 21.79 -14.01
N LEU A 234 3.63 20.66 -14.64
CA LEU A 234 2.81 19.62 -14.02
C LEU A 234 3.54 19.03 -12.80
N ARG A 235 4.81 18.64 -12.93
CA ARG A 235 5.60 18.13 -11.79
C ARG A 235 5.64 19.16 -10.66
N ARG A 236 5.95 20.43 -10.95
CA ARG A 236 6.02 21.50 -9.92
C ARG A 236 4.71 21.65 -9.16
N PHE A 237 3.58 21.62 -9.85
CA PHE A 237 2.25 21.65 -9.22
C PHE A 237 2.01 20.40 -8.35
N GLN A 238 2.30 19.21 -8.88
CA GLN A 238 2.14 17.96 -8.15
C GLN A 238 2.97 17.93 -6.86
N GLU A 239 4.23 18.38 -6.93
CA GLU A 239 5.11 18.47 -5.76
C GLU A 239 4.65 19.52 -4.75
N PHE A 240 4.15 20.65 -5.22
CA PHE A 240 3.54 21.67 -4.37
C PHE A 240 2.37 21.07 -3.57
N VAL A 241 1.39 20.44 -4.23
CA VAL A 241 0.24 19.82 -3.54
C VAL A 241 0.70 18.74 -2.55
N LYS A 242 1.63 17.87 -2.97
CA LYS A 242 2.21 16.82 -2.12
C LYS A 242 2.87 17.39 -0.88
N LYS A 243 3.60 18.50 -0.99
CA LYS A 243 4.28 19.14 0.13
C LYS A 243 3.31 19.57 1.24
N TYR A 244 2.13 20.05 0.88
CA TYR A 244 1.14 20.56 1.85
C TYR A 244 0.15 19.49 2.32
N THR A 245 -0.19 18.51 1.48
CA THR A 245 -1.26 17.53 1.77
C THR A 245 -0.74 16.12 2.05
N GLY A 246 0.49 15.80 1.65
CA GLY A 246 1.02 14.44 1.62
C GLY A 246 0.50 13.59 0.45
N ILE A 247 -0.48 14.08 -0.31
CA ILE A 247 -1.11 13.39 -1.44
C ILE A 247 -0.46 13.86 -2.74
N SER A 248 -0.15 12.92 -3.64
CA SER A 248 0.35 13.24 -4.96
C SER A 248 -0.79 13.25 -5.97
N PRO A 249 -1.20 14.43 -6.51
CA PRO A 249 -2.31 14.50 -7.45
C PRO A 249 -1.87 13.93 -8.80
N MET A 250 -2.04 12.62 -8.92
CA MET A 250 -1.86 11.90 -10.17
C MET A 250 -3.19 11.86 -10.89
N PHE A 251 -3.15 12.01 -12.22
CA PHE A 251 -4.30 11.75 -13.07
C PHE A 251 -4.18 10.31 -13.58
N PRO A 252 -4.86 9.33 -12.94
CA PRO A 252 -4.81 7.95 -13.38
C PRO A 252 -5.57 7.82 -14.70
N ILE A 253 -4.86 7.85 -15.81
CA ILE A 253 -5.46 7.60 -17.13
C ILE A 253 -5.40 6.09 -17.38
N GLY A 254 -6.55 5.45 -17.27
CA GLY A 254 -6.76 4.07 -17.70
C GLY A 254 -7.83 4.02 -18.78
N ARG A 255 -8.85 3.19 -18.56
CA ARG A 255 -9.99 2.98 -19.46
C ARG A 255 -11.30 3.49 -18.85
N GLY A 256 -12.35 3.54 -19.67
CA GLY A 256 -13.70 3.80 -19.21
C GLY A 256 -14.37 2.57 -18.59
N MET A 257 -15.46 2.81 -17.86
CA MET A 257 -16.34 1.72 -17.40
C MET A 257 -16.99 0.99 -18.59
N PHE A 258 -17.45 1.76 -19.59
CA PHE A 258 -18.16 1.25 -20.77
C PHE A 258 -17.33 1.25 -22.08
N GLN A 259 -16.07 1.72 -22.04
CA GLN A 259 -15.15 1.73 -23.19
C GLN A 259 -13.70 1.43 -22.76
N TYR A 260 -12.76 1.39 -23.71
CA TYR A 260 -11.36 0.98 -23.48
C TYR A 260 -10.31 2.09 -23.68
N THR A 261 -10.71 3.31 -24.06
CA THR A 261 -9.82 4.35 -24.58
C THR A 261 -9.41 5.39 -23.54
N PHE A 262 -10.30 5.82 -22.64
CA PHE A 262 -9.97 6.84 -21.64
C PHE A 262 -10.85 6.75 -20.38
N GLY A 263 -10.34 7.12 -19.22
CA GLY A 263 -11.10 7.16 -17.97
C GLY A 263 -10.22 6.86 -16.76
N VAL A 264 -10.83 6.76 -15.60
CA VAL A 264 -10.11 6.51 -14.33
C VAL A 264 -10.05 5.04 -13.96
N VAL A 265 -10.71 4.13 -14.70
CA VAL A 265 -10.68 2.70 -14.39
C VAL A 265 -9.32 2.13 -14.80
N PRO A 266 -8.59 1.41 -13.94
CA PRO A 266 -7.28 0.87 -14.27
C PRO A 266 -7.31 -0.02 -15.51
N LEU A 267 -6.21 -0.07 -16.25
CA LEU A 267 -6.03 -1.03 -17.33
C LEU A 267 -6.04 -2.46 -16.77
N ARG A 268 -6.60 -3.39 -17.55
CA ARG A 268 -6.58 -4.81 -17.20
C ARG A 268 -5.20 -5.37 -17.55
N SER A 269 -4.31 -5.40 -16.57
CA SER A 269 -2.97 -5.99 -16.66
C SER A 269 -2.72 -6.93 -15.48
N PRO A 270 -1.97 -8.04 -15.68
CA PRO A 270 -1.51 -8.90 -14.58
C PRO A 270 -0.70 -8.12 -13.54
N ILE A 271 -1.00 -8.31 -12.25
CA ILE A 271 -0.19 -7.82 -11.13
C ILE A 271 0.29 -9.00 -10.30
N THR A 272 1.60 -9.10 -10.04
CA THR A 272 2.14 -10.15 -9.16
C THR A 272 3.03 -9.54 -8.08
N THR A 273 2.64 -9.71 -6.82
CA THR A 273 3.43 -9.33 -5.66
C THR A 273 4.23 -10.52 -5.16
N VAL A 274 5.55 -10.38 -5.10
CA VAL A 274 6.50 -11.39 -4.62
C VAL A 274 7.08 -10.95 -3.28
N VAL A 275 6.97 -11.83 -2.29
CA VAL A 275 7.56 -11.67 -0.95
C VAL A 275 8.90 -12.40 -0.92
N GLY A 276 9.97 -11.63 -0.76
CA GLY A 276 11.35 -12.13 -0.69
C GLY A 276 11.70 -12.79 0.65
N ALA A 277 12.96 -13.20 0.78
CA ALA A 277 13.47 -13.77 2.01
C ALA A 277 13.71 -12.68 3.09
N PRO A 278 13.44 -12.96 4.37
CA PRO A 278 13.67 -12.01 5.44
C PRO A 278 15.16 -11.70 5.60
N MET A 279 15.46 -10.44 5.87
CA MET A 279 16.77 -9.94 6.25
C MET A 279 16.76 -9.62 7.73
N GLU A 280 17.58 -10.34 8.49
CA GLU A 280 17.76 -10.10 9.91
C GLU A 280 18.39 -8.74 10.16
N VAL A 281 17.92 -8.09 11.24
CA VAL A 281 18.47 -6.81 11.70
C VAL A 281 18.78 -6.92 13.19
N VAL A 282 19.90 -6.34 13.60
CA VAL A 282 20.26 -6.27 15.01
C VAL A 282 19.42 -5.18 15.67
N LYS A 283 18.81 -5.51 16.82
CA LYS A 283 18.01 -4.55 17.55
C LYS A 283 18.90 -3.45 18.13
N ASN A 284 18.65 -2.20 17.72
CA ASN A 284 19.26 -1.00 18.31
C ASN A 284 18.19 0.08 18.46
N LEU A 285 17.97 0.57 19.68
CA LEU A 285 16.96 1.60 19.97
C LEU A 285 17.38 2.98 19.45
N GLU A 286 18.67 3.23 19.30
CA GLU A 286 19.24 4.49 18.85
C GLU A 286 20.27 4.23 17.74
N PRO A 287 19.84 3.71 16.58
CA PRO A 287 20.76 3.35 15.51
C PRO A 287 21.42 4.59 14.92
N THR A 288 22.74 4.53 14.76
CA THR A 288 23.50 5.63 14.15
C THR A 288 23.20 5.71 12.65
N PRO A 289 23.38 6.87 12.00
CA PRO A 289 23.23 7.00 10.55
C PRO A 289 24.05 5.96 9.77
N GLU A 290 25.27 5.67 10.21
CA GLU A 290 26.18 4.74 9.54
C GLU A 290 25.69 3.29 9.64
N GLU A 291 25.12 2.89 10.78
CA GLU A 291 24.51 1.57 10.93
C GLU A 291 23.28 1.42 10.02
N VAL A 292 22.42 2.45 10.01
CA VAL A 292 21.24 2.50 9.14
C VAL A 292 21.66 2.40 7.67
N ASP A 293 22.73 3.08 7.27
CA ASP A 293 23.22 3.09 5.90
C ASP A 293 23.75 1.72 5.46
N LYS A 294 24.48 1.03 6.35
CA LYS A 294 24.95 -0.34 6.09
C LYS A 294 23.79 -1.31 5.89
N VAL A 295 22.79 -1.28 6.80
CA VAL A 295 21.61 -2.15 6.70
C VAL A 295 20.78 -1.80 5.46
N HIS A 296 20.64 -0.51 5.15
CA HIS A 296 19.94 -0.04 3.96
C HIS A 296 20.62 -0.48 2.66
N ALA A 297 21.95 -0.42 2.59
CA ALA A 297 22.71 -0.87 1.42
C ALA A 297 22.53 -2.38 1.18
N GLU A 298 22.61 -3.19 2.23
CA GLU A 298 22.36 -4.64 2.14
C GLU A 298 20.89 -4.94 1.77
N PHE A 299 19.93 -4.22 2.35
CA PHE A 299 18.53 -4.34 1.96
C PHE A 299 18.32 -4.03 0.47
N THR A 300 18.93 -2.94 -0.01
CA THR A 300 18.85 -2.51 -1.40
C THR A 300 19.41 -3.58 -2.33
N LYS A 301 20.58 -4.15 -2.00
CA LYS A 301 21.19 -5.25 -2.75
C LYS A 301 20.24 -6.46 -2.85
N ARG A 302 19.58 -6.84 -1.75
CA ARG A 302 18.60 -7.94 -1.72
C ARG A 302 17.35 -7.65 -2.53
N LEU A 303 16.85 -6.41 -2.49
CA LEU A 303 15.70 -5.98 -3.29
C LEU A 303 16.02 -6.07 -4.79
N VAL A 304 17.20 -5.58 -5.21
CA VAL A 304 17.66 -5.68 -6.61
C VAL A 304 17.81 -7.14 -7.02
N ALA A 305 18.40 -7.98 -6.17
CA ALA A 305 18.50 -9.42 -6.45
C ALA A 305 17.12 -10.10 -6.59
N LEU A 306 16.15 -9.74 -5.74
CA LEU A 306 14.77 -10.22 -5.85
C LEU A 306 14.13 -9.80 -7.19
N PHE A 307 14.30 -8.54 -7.57
CA PHE A 307 13.81 -8.05 -8.86
C PHE A 307 14.43 -8.82 -10.04
N GLU A 308 15.76 -8.90 -10.09
CA GLU A 308 16.48 -9.53 -11.21
C GLU A 308 16.18 -11.04 -11.34
N SER A 309 16.03 -11.75 -10.22
CA SER A 309 15.71 -13.18 -10.23
C SER A 309 14.26 -13.51 -10.60
N GLU A 310 13.34 -12.58 -10.41
CA GLU A 310 11.90 -12.81 -10.63
C GLU A 310 11.37 -12.14 -11.91
N LYS A 311 12.03 -11.10 -12.44
CA LYS A 311 11.49 -10.28 -13.53
C LYS A 311 11.15 -11.06 -14.80
N SER A 312 11.93 -12.08 -15.14
CA SER A 312 11.71 -12.92 -16.33
C SER A 312 10.42 -13.75 -16.26
N LYS A 313 9.87 -13.98 -15.07
CA LYS A 313 8.63 -14.74 -14.88
C LYS A 313 7.38 -13.90 -15.10
N TYR A 314 7.47 -12.58 -14.92
CA TYR A 314 6.31 -11.70 -14.81
C TYR A 314 6.31 -10.55 -15.82
N LEU A 315 7.47 -10.18 -16.37
CA LEU A 315 7.59 -9.11 -17.35
C LEU A 315 7.81 -9.66 -18.76
N LYS A 316 7.18 -8.99 -19.72
CA LYS A 316 7.49 -9.17 -21.14
C LYS A 316 8.72 -8.34 -21.49
N ASP A 317 9.55 -8.83 -22.41
CA ASP A 317 10.78 -8.14 -22.85
C ASP A 317 11.68 -7.75 -21.66
N TYR A 318 11.77 -8.64 -20.66
CA TYR A 318 12.43 -8.37 -19.38
C TYR A 318 13.92 -8.01 -19.53
N GLU A 319 14.56 -8.36 -20.65
CA GLU A 319 15.94 -7.98 -20.93
C GLU A 319 16.12 -6.47 -21.11
N LYS A 320 15.06 -5.76 -21.52
CA LYS A 320 15.04 -4.30 -21.70
C LYS A 320 14.60 -3.54 -20.45
N VAL A 321 14.12 -4.26 -19.43
CA VAL A 321 13.61 -3.67 -18.21
C VAL A 321 14.69 -3.66 -17.14
N HIS A 322 14.98 -2.45 -16.65
CA HIS A 322 15.95 -2.20 -15.60
C HIS A 322 15.26 -1.58 -14.38
N LEU A 323 15.84 -1.82 -13.21
CA LEU A 323 15.40 -1.24 -11.94
C LEU A 323 16.25 0.00 -11.65
N ASP A 324 15.61 1.16 -11.64
CA ASP A 324 16.24 2.43 -11.32
C ASP A 324 15.97 2.78 -9.85
N ILE A 325 17.03 2.97 -9.07
CA ILE A 325 16.93 3.37 -7.66
C ILE A 325 17.25 4.87 -7.54
N LEU A 326 16.24 5.66 -7.18
CA LEU A 326 16.26 7.13 -7.01
C LEU A 326 16.50 7.56 -5.55
#